data_AF-A0AAN7QCP8-F1
#
_entry.id   AF-A0AAN7QCP8-F1
#
_cell.length_a   1.000
_cell.length_b   1.000
_cell.length_c   1.000
_cell.angle_alpha   90.00
_cell.angle_beta   90.00
_cell.angle_gamma   90.00
#
_symmetry.space_group_name_H-M   'P 1'
#
loop_
_entity.id
_entity.type
_entity.pdbx_description
1 polymer ?
#
loop_
_entity_poly.entity_id
_entity_poly.type
_entity_poly.pdbx_seq_one_letter_code
_entity_poly.pdbx_strand_id
1 'polypeptide(L)'
;MKEVKKELKKCLEEAQQYFNNVSGPKLALVIDGKCLMYVLLDPSLRVMLLNLSLNCNSVVCCRASPLQKAQVTTMVKKGARKITLSIGDGANDVSMIQAAHVGIGISGLEGMQAVMASDFAIAQFRFLSDLLLVHGRWSYLRICKVVIYFFYKNLTFTLTQFWFTFQTGFSGQRFYDDWFQSLYNVMFTSLPVIIYGLLEKDVSASLSKKYPQLYMEGIRNSFFKWRLVAMWPFSAIFQSLIFYYFVTDSTSTGQNSSGKMFGLWDVSTVAFTCIVVTVNLRLLMMCNSMTRWHYISVGGSVLAWIQRWFFPYDYQIVQEIHRNEPDDYLRAGGLVISSRLTPDEARSFAISQLPRETSKHTGFAFDSPGYESFFAAQQGVYVPQKAWDVVRRASMRSKAKATLPPRDQCLSHRISHVHENQPFPEL
;
A
#
# COMPACT_ATOMS: atom_id res chain seq x y z
N MET A 1 42.75 -4.76 -23.56
CA MET A 1 42.04 -3.65 -22.84
C MET A 1 42.21 -2.29 -23.52
N LYS A 2 43.44 -1.79 -23.75
CA LYS A 2 43.66 -0.50 -24.45
C LYS A 2 43.06 -0.48 -25.86
N GLU A 3 43.15 -1.58 -26.58
CA GLU A 3 42.60 -1.75 -27.93
C GLU A 3 41.07 -1.73 -27.96
N VAL A 4 40.41 -2.52 -27.10
CA VAL A 4 38.95 -2.50 -26.92
C VAL A 4 38.46 -1.09 -26.59
N LYS A 5 39.16 -0.35 -25.70
CA LYS A 5 38.83 1.04 -25.37
C LYS A 5 38.95 1.98 -26.57
N LYS A 6 39.95 1.78 -27.43
CA LYS A 6 40.15 2.58 -28.64
C LYS A 6 39.05 2.31 -29.67
N GLU A 7 38.70 1.05 -29.88
CA GLU A 7 37.61 0.68 -30.79
C GLU A 7 36.25 1.19 -30.28
N LEU A 8 35.96 1.05 -28.99
CA LEU A 8 34.68 1.50 -28.43
C LEU A 8 34.50 3.02 -28.52
N LYS A 9 35.60 3.78 -28.36
CA LYS A 9 35.62 5.22 -28.62
C LYS A 9 35.38 5.55 -30.09
N LYS A 10 36.07 4.85 -31.00
CA LYS A 10 35.88 5.02 -32.44
C LYS A 10 34.43 4.76 -32.85
N CYS A 11 33.84 3.64 -32.39
CA CYS A 11 32.44 3.32 -32.67
C CYS A 11 31.47 4.35 -32.07
N LEU A 12 31.79 4.92 -30.91
CA LEU A 12 30.97 5.97 -30.29
C LEU A 12 31.02 7.27 -31.11
N GLU A 13 32.20 7.67 -31.56
CA GLU A 13 32.41 8.84 -32.41
C GLU A 13 31.70 8.68 -33.76
N GLU A 14 31.83 7.50 -34.39
CA GLU A 14 31.09 7.17 -35.62
C GLU A 14 29.57 7.22 -35.39
N ALA A 15 29.07 6.59 -34.32
CA ALA A 15 27.64 6.62 -33.99
C ALA A 15 27.11 8.04 -33.75
N GLN A 16 27.90 8.91 -33.13
CA GLN A 16 27.54 10.32 -32.93
C GLN A 16 27.50 11.11 -34.25
N GLN A 17 28.43 10.85 -35.18
CA GLN A 17 28.44 11.48 -36.49
C GLN A 17 27.19 11.12 -37.31
N TYR A 18 26.75 9.86 -37.26
CA TYR A 18 25.52 9.42 -37.94
C TYR A 18 24.24 10.01 -37.32
N PHE A 19 24.24 10.32 -36.02
CA PHE A 19 23.08 10.89 -35.33
C PHE A 19 22.79 12.35 -35.69
N ASN A 20 23.83 13.12 -36.05
CA ASN A 20 23.67 14.50 -36.51
C ASN A 20 22.97 14.60 -37.88
N ASN A 21 22.88 13.48 -38.62
CA ASN A 21 22.12 13.39 -39.86
C ASN A 21 20.70 12.86 -39.54
N VAL A 22 19.70 13.71 -39.74
CA VAL A 22 18.27 13.52 -39.37
C VAL A 22 17.61 12.24 -39.96
N SER A 23 18.29 11.59 -40.91
CA SER A 23 17.86 10.35 -41.59
C SER A 23 18.97 9.28 -41.60
N GLY A 24 19.66 9.13 -40.47
CA GLY A 24 20.74 8.14 -40.31
C GLY A 24 20.28 6.67 -40.43
N PRO A 25 21.16 5.77 -40.92
CA PRO A 25 20.88 4.34 -41.00
C PRO A 25 20.67 3.72 -39.60
N LYS A 26 19.90 2.64 -39.53
CA LYS A 26 19.69 1.87 -38.28
C LYS A 26 21.00 1.22 -37.85
N LEU A 27 21.52 1.61 -36.69
CA LEU A 27 22.78 1.08 -36.16
C LEU A 27 22.55 -0.20 -35.36
N ALA A 28 23.43 -1.19 -35.56
CA ALA A 28 23.45 -2.44 -34.80
C ALA A 28 24.83 -2.65 -34.18
N LEU A 29 24.87 -2.96 -32.89
CA LEU A 29 26.09 -3.23 -32.13
C LEU A 29 26.24 -4.74 -31.90
N VAL A 30 27.37 -5.32 -32.27
CA VAL A 30 27.69 -6.73 -32.01
C VAL A 30 28.92 -6.81 -31.10
N ILE A 31 28.81 -7.54 -30.00
CA ILE A 31 29.88 -7.66 -29.00
C ILE A 31 30.10 -9.12 -28.64
N ASP A 32 31.34 -9.58 -28.72
CA ASP A 32 31.74 -10.91 -28.26
C ASP A 32 31.90 -10.97 -26.73
N GLY A 33 31.63 -12.13 -26.13
CA GLY A 33 31.67 -12.35 -24.68
C GLY A 33 33.03 -12.08 -24.04
N LYS A 34 34.14 -12.27 -24.78
CA LYS A 34 35.49 -11.91 -24.33
C LYS A 34 35.66 -10.40 -24.22
N CYS A 35 35.23 -9.66 -25.24
CA CYS A 35 35.24 -8.19 -25.22
C CYS A 35 34.31 -7.64 -24.12
N LEU A 36 33.14 -8.26 -23.98
CA LEU A 36 32.17 -7.89 -22.95
C LEU A 36 32.74 -8.04 -21.54
N MET A 37 33.53 -9.09 -21.26
CA MET A 37 34.20 -9.25 -19.97
C MET A 37 35.11 -8.05 -19.63
N TYR A 38 35.95 -7.62 -20.58
CA TYR A 38 36.84 -6.47 -20.36
C TYR A 38 36.08 -5.17 -20.14
N VAL A 39 34.98 -4.97 -20.88
CA VAL A 39 34.11 -3.80 -20.72
C VAL A 39 33.39 -3.83 -19.38
N LEU A 40 32.94 -5.00 -18.93
CA LEU A 40 32.27 -5.18 -17.65
C LEU A 40 33.25 -5.11 -16.46
N LEU A 41 34.56 -5.20 -16.64
CA LEU A 41 35.54 -5.00 -15.55
C LEU A 41 35.74 -3.51 -15.22
N ASP A 42 35.86 -2.65 -16.22
CA ASP A 42 36.15 -1.22 -16.06
C ASP A 42 34.86 -0.37 -15.99
N PRO A 43 34.59 0.35 -14.88
CA PRO A 43 33.41 1.22 -14.76
C PRO A 43 33.30 2.28 -15.85
N SER A 44 34.42 2.83 -16.34
CA SER A 44 34.41 3.87 -17.37
C SER A 44 33.96 3.32 -18.72
N LEU A 45 34.35 2.10 -19.06
CA LEU A 45 33.93 1.41 -20.27
C LEU A 45 32.47 0.97 -20.21
N ARG A 46 31.94 0.60 -19.03
CA ARG A 46 30.52 0.28 -18.85
C ARG A 46 29.62 1.46 -19.23
N VAL A 47 29.96 2.66 -18.79
CA VAL A 47 29.19 3.88 -19.11
C VAL A 47 29.26 4.18 -20.60
N MET A 48 30.43 4.04 -21.21
CA MET A 48 30.63 4.24 -22.65
C MET A 48 29.81 3.24 -23.48
N LEU A 49 29.85 1.96 -23.11
CA LEU A 49 29.06 0.91 -23.73
C LEU A 49 27.56 1.18 -23.59
N LEU A 50 27.11 1.61 -22.41
CA LEU A 50 25.72 1.94 -22.18
C LEU A 50 25.26 3.09 -23.09
N ASN A 51 26.03 4.18 -23.17
CA ASN A 51 25.70 5.31 -24.04
C ASN A 51 25.64 4.91 -25.51
N LEU A 52 26.61 4.11 -25.96
CA LEU A 52 26.62 3.58 -27.32
C LEU A 52 25.40 2.68 -27.57
N SER A 53 25.08 1.80 -26.64
CA SER A 53 23.93 0.88 -26.71
C SER A 53 22.59 1.62 -26.76
N LEU A 54 22.46 2.75 -26.08
CA LEU A 54 21.24 3.58 -26.10
C LEU A 54 21.03 4.30 -27.44
N ASN A 55 22.10 4.50 -28.21
CA ASN A 55 22.05 5.10 -29.55
C ASN A 55 21.81 4.05 -30.64
N CYS A 56 22.13 2.77 -30.41
CA CYS A 56 21.88 1.70 -31.37
C CYS A 56 20.42 1.25 -31.37
N ASN A 57 19.91 0.84 -32.53
CA ASN A 57 18.58 0.24 -32.66
C ASN A 57 18.55 -1.23 -32.21
N SER A 58 19.67 -1.93 -32.35
CA SER A 58 19.83 -3.34 -31.96
C SER A 58 21.19 -3.57 -31.34
N VAL A 59 21.26 -4.44 -30.33
CA VAL A 59 22.49 -4.85 -29.66
C VAL A 59 22.49 -6.37 -29.53
N VAL A 60 23.55 -7.01 -30.01
CA VAL A 60 23.72 -8.47 -30.00
C VAL A 60 24.98 -8.83 -29.21
N CYS A 61 24.79 -9.57 -28.11
CA CYS A 61 25.89 -10.12 -27.33
C CYS A 61 26.10 -11.59 -27.71
N CYS A 62 27.23 -11.90 -28.35
CA CYS A 62 27.57 -13.25 -28.78
C CYS A 62 28.38 -13.97 -27.69
N ARG A 63 28.17 -15.28 -27.55
CA ARG A 63 28.94 -16.15 -26.63
C ARG A 63 29.03 -15.62 -25.18
N ALA A 64 27.97 -14.96 -24.72
CA ALA A 64 27.90 -14.41 -23.37
C ALA A 64 27.65 -15.52 -22.34
N SER A 65 28.44 -15.54 -21.27
CA SER A 65 28.22 -16.45 -20.15
C SER A 65 26.98 -16.04 -19.33
N PRO A 66 26.35 -16.94 -18.56
CA PRO A 66 25.18 -16.62 -17.72
C PRO A 66 25.41 -15.39 -16.85
N LEU A 67 26.55 -15.31 -16.17
CA LEU A 67 26.92 -14.18 -15.32
C LEU A 67 27.04 -12.87 -16.11
N GLN A 68 27.59 -12.91 -17.33
CA GLN A 68 27.70 -11.74 -18.19
C GLN A 68 26.32 -11.22 -18.62
N LYS A 69 25.37 -12.10 -18.94
CA LYS A 69 23.99 -11.71 -19.29
C LYS A 69 23.32 -10.95 -18.12
N ALA A 70 23.49 -11.45 -16.89
CA ALA A 70 22.99 -10.79 -15.69
C ALA A 70 23.65 -9.42 -15.44
N GLN A 71 24.96 -9.32 -15.65
CA GLN A 71 25.72 -8.08 -15.51
C GLN A 71 25.29 -7.01 -16.53
N VAL A 72 25.06 -7.39 -17.79
CA VAL A 72 24.53 -6.48 -18.81
C VAL A 72 23.14 -5.98 -18.43
N THR A 73 22.26 -6.89 -18.00
CA THR A 73 20.90 -6.53 -17.58
C THR A 73 20.92 -5.55 -16.41
N THR A 74 21.80 -5.80 -15.43
CA THR A 74 21.99 -4.91 -14.27
C THR A 74 22.55 -3.55 -14.67
N MET A 75 23.49 -3.51 -15.61
CA MET A 75 24.08 -2.28 -16.14
C MET A 75 23.01 -1.41 -16.81
N VAL A 76 22.15 -2.00 -17.65
CA VAL A 76 21.05 -1.27 -18.31
C VAL A 76 20.01 -0.81 -17.29
N LYS A 77 19.61 -1.68 -16.36
CA LYS A 77 18.67 -1.37 -15.28
C LYS A 77 19.12 -0.17 -14.44
N LYS A 78 20.37 -0.15 -13.99
CA LYS A 78 20.91 0.92 -13.15
C LYS A 78 21.26 2.18 -13.94
N GLY A 79 21.81 2.02 -15.13
CA GLY A 79 22.34 3.14 -15.91
C GLY A 79 21.29 3.88 -16.75
N ALA A 80 20.36 3.17 -17.38
CA ALA A 80 19.34 3.81 -18.23
C ALA A 80 18.11 4.30 -17.45
N ARG A 81 17.95 3.90 -16.17
CA ARG A 81 16.76 4.17 -15.34
C ARG A 81 15.43 3.84 -16.05
N LYS A 82 15.44 2.78 -16.87
CA LYS A 82 14.28 2.26 -17.59
C LYS A 82 13.89 0.91 -17.02
N ILE A 83 12.61 0.57 -17.15
CA ILE A 83 12.12 -0.77 -16.81
C ILE A 83 12.69 -1.76 -17.83
N THR A 84 13.25 -2.85 -17.32
CA THR A 84 13.91 -3.90 -18.10
C THR A 84 13.12 -5.19 -17.98
N LEU A 85 12.91 -5.85 -19.11
CA LEU A 85 12.29 -7.17 -19.20
C LEU A 85 13.32 -8.12 -19.78
N SER A 86 13.48 -9.28 -19.16
CA SER A 86 14.31 -10.37 -19.69
C SER A 86 13.46 -11.62 -19.90
N ILE A 87 13.85 -12.39 -20.91
CA ILE A 87 13.18 -13.62 -21.29
C ILE A 87 14.22 -14.71 -21.52
N GLY A 88 13.91 -15.93 -21.07
CA GLY A 88 14.78 -17.08 -21.26
C GLY A 88 14.04 -18.39 -21.05
N ASP A 89 14.61 -19.47 -21.59
CA ASP A 89 14.08 -20.84 -21.56
C ASP A 89 14.95 -21.77 -20.71
N GLY A 90 16.27 -21.56 -20.72
CA GLY A 90 17.24 -22.43 -20.08
C GLY A 90 17.77 -21.94 -18.73
N ALA A 91 18.49 -22.84 -18.04
CA ALA A 91 19.20 -22.53 -16.78
C ALA A 91 20.23 -21.40 -16.92
N ASN A 92 20.76 -21.21 -18.13
CA ASN A 92 21.72 -20.14 -18.45
C ASN A 92 21.13 -18.74 -18.32
N ASP A 93 19.80 -18.61 -18.41
CA ASP A 93 19.12 -17.32 -18.39
C ASP A 93 18.52 -17.00 -17.02
N VAL A 94 18.54 -17.91 -16.06
CA VAL A 94 18.01 -17.72 -14.69
C VAL A 94 18.59 -16.45 -14.05
N SER A 95 19.91 -16.28 -14.10
CA SER A 95 20.57 -15.10 -13.53
C SER A 95 20.21 -13.79 -14.26
N MET A 96 19.92 -13.86 -15.56
CA MET A 96 19.46 -12.72 -16.36
C MET A 96 17.99 -12.37 -16.05
N ILE A 97 17.14 -13.39 -15.88
CA ILE A 97 15.74 -13.29 -15.48
C ILE A 97 15.62 -12.58 -14.13
N GLN A 98 16.37 -13.05 -13.13
CA GLN A 98 16.38 -12.48 -11.77
C GLN A 98 16.97 -11.06 -11.71
N ALA A 99 17.86 -10.70 -12.62
CA ALA A 99 18.47 -9.36 -12.64
C ALA A 99 17.53 -8.26 -13.17
N ALA A 100 16.54 -8.61 -14.00
CA ALA A 100 15.64 -7.65 -14.63
C ALA A 100 14.62 -7.05 -13.64
N HIS A 101 13.72 -6.20 -14.12
CA HIS A 101 12.55 -5.77 -13.33
C HIS A 101 11.38 -6.74 -13.49
N VAL A 102 11.27 -7.34 -14.68
CA VAL A 102 10.26 -8.35 -15.00
C VAL A 102 10.98 -9.49 -15.70
N GLY A 103 10.92 -10.68 -15.12
CA GLY A 103 11.49 -11.90 -15.66
C GLY A 103 10.43 -12.79 -16.29
N ILE A 104 10.66 -13.25 -17.53
CA ILE A 104 9.74 -14.16 -18.23
C ILE A 104 10.45 -15.48 -18.56
N GLY A 105 9.88 -16.58 -18.10
CA GLY A 105 10.33 -17.92 -18.42
C GLY A 105 9.54 -18.51 -19.58
N ILE A 106 10.23 -19.06 -20.58
CA ILE A 106 9.59 -19.86 -21.62
C ILE A 106 9.58 -21.32 -21.15
N SER A 107 8.40 -21.94 -21.11
CA SER A 107 8.26 -23.35 -20.79
C SER A 107 8.70 -24.19 -21.99
N GLY A 108 9.90 -24.76 -21.89
CA GLY A 108 10.48 -25.67 -22.88
C GLY A 108 10.63 -27.09 -22.35
N LEU A 109 10.94 -28.02 -23.25
CA LEU A 109 11.22 -29.43 -22.91
C LEU A 109 12.58 -29.61 -22.22
N GLU A 110 13.48 -28.64 -22.33
CA GLU A 110 14.85 -28.70 -21.84
C GLU A 110 14.98 -28.48 -20.32
N GLY A 111 13.92 -28.02 -19.65
CA GLY A 111 13.86 -27.90 -18.20
C GLY A 111 12.96 -26.77 -17.71
N MET A 112 12.52 -26.86 -16.46
CA MET A 112 11.63 -25.86 -15.83
C MET A 112 12.38 -24.76 -15.05
N GLN A 113 13.71 -24.74 -15.08
CA GLN A 113 14.51 -23.86 -14.24
C GLN A 113 14.28 -22.36 -14.53
N ALA A 114 14.21 -21.97 -15.81
CA ALA A 114 13.91 -20.58 -16.18
C ALA A 114 12.48 -20.18 -15.76
N VAL A 115 11.52 -21.10 -15.89
CA VAL A 115 10.12 -20.89 -15.49
C VAL A 115 10.01 -20.68 -13.97
N MET A 116 10.65 -21.55 -13.19
CA MET A 116 10.62 -21.47 -11.71
C MET A 116 11.29 -20.19 -11.18
N ALA A 117 12.25 -19.64 -11.92
CA ALA A 117 12.95 -18.41 -11.54
C ALA A 117 12.32 -17.13 -12.11
N SER A 118 11.23 -17.23 -12.88
CA SER A 118 10.59 -16.11 -13.57
C SER A 118 9.32 -15.61 -12.87
N ASP A 119 8.94 -14.35 -13.11
CA ASP A 119 7.69 -13.77 -12.61
C ASP A 119 6.48 -14.28 -13.43
N PHE A 120 6.67 -14.46 -14.74
CA PHE A 120 5.66 -14.97 -15.65
C PHE A 120 6.20 -16.13 -16.49
N ALA A 121 5.40 -17.18 -16.59
CA ALA A 121 5.68 -18.33 -17.45
C ALA A 121 4.83 -18.27 -18.71
N ILE A 122 5.45 -18.35 -19.90
CA ILE A 122 4.75 -18.46 -21.18
C ILE A 122 5.20 -19.72 -21.93
N ALA A 123 4.30 -20.36 -22.66
CA ALA A 123 4.67 -21.57 -23.42
C ALA A 123 5.49 -21.26 -24.69
N GLN A 124 5.22 -20.12 -25.35
CA GLN A 124 5.86 -19.75 -26.60
C GLN A 124 6.10 -18.24 -26.66
N PHE A 125 7.15 -17.83 -27.36
CA PHE A 125 7.51 -16.42 -27.53
C PHE A 125 6.37 -15.57 -28.14
N ARG A 126 5.52 -16.15 -29.00
CA ARG A 126 4.38 -15.43 -29.62
C ARG A 126 3.42 -14.80 -28.59
N PHE A 127 3.27 -15.42 -27.42
CA PHE A 127 2.39 -14.94 -26.36
C PHE A 127 2.93 -13.72 -25.60
N LEU A 128 4.22 -13.38 -25.79
CA LEU A 128 4.81 -12.18 -25.21
C LEU A 128 4.09 -10.90 -25.68
N SER A 129 3.68 -10.88 -26.96
CA SER A 129 2.93 -9.75 -27.52
C SER A 129 1.60 -9.52 -26.79
N ASP A 130 0.89 -10.58 -26.45
CA ASP A 130 -0.38 -10.54 -25.72
C ASP A 130 -0.17 -10.12 -24.27
N LEU A 131 0.84 -10.70 -23.62
CA LEU A 131 1.19 -10.37 -22.24
C LEU A 131 1.52 -8.89 -22.08
N LEU A 132 2.31 -8.31 -22.99
CA LEU A 132 2.71 -6.90 -22.88
C LEU A 132 1.64 -5.94 -23.37
N LEU A 133 1.20 -6.09 -24.63
CA LEU A 133 0.33 -5.10 -25.27
C LEU A 133 -1.09 -5.12 -24.73
N VAL A 134 -1.59 -6.28 -24.28
CA VAL A 134 -2.94 -6.41 -23.73
C VAL A 134 -2.88 -6.34 -22.21
N HIS A 135 -2.28 -7.34 -21.57
CA HIS A 135 -2.32 -7.45 -20.11
C HIS A 135 -1.48 -6.38 -19.41
N GLY A 136 -0.26 -6.12 -19.87
CA GLY A 136 0.63 -5.09 -19.31
C GLY A 136 0.01 -3.69 -19.36
N ARG A 137 -0.54 -3.31 -20.52
CA ARG A 137 -1.25 -2.03 -20.69
C ARG A 137 -2.46 -1.93 -19.76
N TRP A 138 -3.34 -2.92 -19.76
CA TRP A 138 -4.54 -2.90 -18.92
C TRP A 138 -4.19 -2.82 -17.45
N SER A 139 -3.26 -3.64 -16.97
CA SER A 139 -2.82 -3.63 -15.57
C SER A 139 -2.24 -2.28 -15.16
N TYR A 140 -1.39 -1.67 -15.99
CA TYR A 140 -0.86 -0.34 -15.74
C TYR A 140 -1.98 0.71 -15.61
N LEU A 141 -2.91 0.76 -16.56
CA LEU A 141 -4.02 1.73 -16.54
C LEU A 141 -4.94 1.53 -15.34
N ARG A 142 -5.30 0.28 -15.03
CA ARG A 142 -6.13 -0.07 -13.88
C ARG A 142 -5.50 0.39 -12.58
N ILE A 143 -4.24 0.05 -12.35
CA ILE A 143 -3.52 0.42 -11.12
C ILE A 143 -3.41 1.95 -11.01
N CYS A 144 -3.02 2.65 -12.07
CA CYS A 144 -2.92 4.11 -12.04
C CYS A 144 -4.26 4.76 -11.66
N LYS A 145 -5.36 4.35 -12.30
CA LYS A 145 -6.69 4.91 -12.06
C LYS A 145 -7.19 4.55 -10.65
N VAL A 146 -7.01 3.31 -10.20
CA VAL A 146 -7.41 2.85 -8.85
C VAL A 146 -6.67 3.62 -7.77
N VAL A 147 -5.35 3.77 -7.87
CA VAL A 147 -4.53 4.48 -6.86
C VAL A 147 -4.98 5.94 -6.76
N ILE A 148 -5.12 6.62 -7.89
CA ILE A 148 -5.53 8.03 -7.92
C ILE A 148 -6.94 8.20 -7.34
N TYR A 149 -7.88 7.34 -7.73
CA TYR A 149 -9.24 7.37 -7.20
C TYR A 149 -9.28 7.05 -5.70
N PHE A 150 -8.46 6.11 -5.23
CA PHE A 150 -8.39 5.74 -3.82
C PHE A 150 -7.91 6.91 -2.96
N PHE A 151 -6.92 7.69 -3.42
CA PHE A 151 -6.54 8.93 -2.74
C PHE A 151 -7.67 9.95 -2.74
N TYR A 152 -8.32 10.17 -3.88
CA TYR A 152 -9.42 11.12 -4.00
C TYR A 152 -10.60 10.78 -3.07
N LYS A 153 -11.05 9.53 -3.00
CA LYS A 153 -12.21 9.14 -2.17
C LYS A 153 -11.93 9.27 -0.67
N ASN A 154 -10.71 8.94 -0.23
CA ASN A 154 -10.32 9.04 1.17
C ASN A 154 -10.09 10.49 1.56
N LEU A 155 -9.42 11.26 0.70
CA LEU A 155 -9.17 12.68 0.96
C LEU A 155 -10.49 13.47 1.04
N THR A 156 -11.44 13.21 0.14
CA THR A 156 -12.77 13.85 0.18
C THR A 156 -13.50 13.56 1.48
N PHE A 157 -13.48 12.30 1.94
CA PHE A 157 -14.09 11.88 3.21
C PHE A 157 -13.43 12.54 4.42
N THR A 158 -12.10 12.44 4.55
CA THR A 158 -11.36 12.99 5.68
C THR A 158 -11.41 14.53 5.72
N LEU A 159 -11.31 15.20 4.57
CA LEU A 159 -11.34 16.66 4.54
C LEU A 159 -12.71 17.21 4.96
N THR A 160 -13.80 16.52 4.66
CA THR A 160 -15.14 16.95 5.11
C THR A 160 -15.20 17.01 6.65
N GLN A 161 -14.62 16.01 7.33
CA GLN A 161 -14.49 16.03 8.80
C GLN A 161 -13.50 17.10 9.27
N PHE A 162 -12.43 17.35 8.52
CA PHE A 162 -11.48 18.42 8.82
C PHE A 162 -12.15 19.80 8.80
N TRP A 163 -13.03 20.09 7.83
CA TRP A 163 -13.75 21.36 7.76
C TRP A 163 -14.64 21.59 8.99
N PHE A 164 -15.28 20.53 9.49
CA PHE A 164 -16.05 20.57 10.74
C PHE A 164 -15.23 20.93 11.98
N THR A 165 -13.94 20.60 11.98
CA THR A 165 -13.05 20.90 13.11
C THR A 165 -12.86 22.41 13.31
N PHE A 166 -12.92 23.21 12.22
CA PHE A 166 -12.83 24.66 12.33
C PHE A 166 -14.05 25.28 13.01
N GLN A 167 -15.25 24.75 12.75
CA GLN A 167 -16.48 25.27 13.37
C GLN A 167 -16.58 24.89 14.85
N THR A 168 -16.01 23.77 15.25
CA THR A 168 -16.00 23.30 16.64
C THR A 168 -14.83 23.83 17.46
N GLY A 169 -14.02 24.75 16.92
CA GLY A 169 -12.89 25.34 17.63
C GLY A 169 -11.82 24.32 18.02
N PHE A 170 -11.62 23.27 17.21
CA PHE A 170 -10.68 22.19 17.48
C PHE A 170 -10.96 21.37 18.76
N SER A 171 -12.23 21.27 19.18
CA SER A 171 -12.63 20.50 20.38
C SER A 171 -12.44 18.99 20.25
N GLY A 172 -12.15 18.46 19.05
CA GLY A 172 -12.02 17.03 18.78
C GLY A 172 -13.35 16.30 18.60
N GLN A 173 -14.47 17.01 18.55
CA GLN A 173 -15.79 16.44 18.26
C GLN A 173 -15.78 15.72 16.90
N ARG A 174 -16.25 14.47 16.87
CA ARG A 174 -16.37 13.69 15.64
C ARG A 174 -17.56 14.19 14.82
N PHE A 175 -17.34 14.35 13.51
CA PHE A 175 -18.42 14.68 12.59
C PHE A 175 -19.21 13.43 12.23
N TYR A 176 -18.55 12.35 11.81
CA TYR A 176 -19.21 11.08 11.49
C TYR A 176 -19.35 10.17 12.70
N ASP A 177 -20.36 9.32 12.64
CA ASP A 177 -20.52 8.19 13.56
C ASP A 177 -19.41 7.16 13.37
N ASP A 178 -19.02 6.49 14.47
CA ASP A 178 -17.91 5.54 14.51
C ASP A 178 -18.10 4.35 13.56
N TRP A 179 -19.34 3.87 13.41
CA TRP A 179 -19.67 2.80 12.48
C TRP A 179 -19.54 3.28 11.03
N PHE A 180 -20.01 4.49 10.72
CA PHE A 180 -19.91 5.04 9.36
C PHE A 180 -18.47 5.26 8.95
N GLN A 181 -17.64 5.79 9.85
CA GLN A 181 -16.23 5.98 9.61
C GLN A 181 -15.50 4.64 9.38
N SER A 182 -15.83 3.61 10.15
CA SER A 182 -15.23 2.27 10.01
C SER A 182 -15.67 1.54 8.73
N LEU A 183 -16.96 1.65 8.37
CA LEU A 183 -17.55 0.92 7.24
C LEU A 183 -17.34 1.60 5.89
N TYR A 184 -16.99 2.90 5.86
CA TYR A 184 -16.80 3.66 4.61
C TYR A 184 -15.85 2.98 3.62
N ASN A 185 -14.68 2.59 4.09
CA ASN A 185 -13.65 1.98 3.25
C ASN A 185 -13.90 0.49 2.96
N VAL A 186 -14.59 -0.22 3.86
CA VAL A 186 -14.73 -1.67 3.79
C VAL A 186 -16.01 -2.10 3.07
N MET A 187 -17.15 -1.45 3.33
CA MET A 187 -18.45 -1.85 2.80
C MET A 187 -18.94 -0.92 1.69
N PHE A 188 -18.87 0.40 1.90
CA PHE A 188 -19.57 1.34 1.02
C PHE A 188 -18.78 1.75 -0.22
N THR A 189 -17.46 1.55 -0.25
CA THR A 189 -16.62 2.02 -1.36
C THR A 189 -15.55 1.02 -1.84
N SER A 190 -15.39 -0.15 -1.22
CA SER A 190 -14.36 -1.13 -1.61
C SER A 190 -14.74 -1.90 -2.89
N LEU A 191 -15.95 -2.46 -2.93
CA LEU A 191 -16.42 -3.36 -3.97
C LEU A 191 -16.44 -2.67 -5.35
N PRO A 192 -16.90 -1.41 -5.47
CA PRO A 192 -16.81 -0.65 -6.73
C PRO A 192 -15.37 -0.46 -7.20
N VAL A 193 -14.46 -0.13 -6.29
CA VAL A 193 -13.03 0.06 -6.61
C VAL A 193 -12.38 -1.24 -7.07
N ILE A 194 -12.70 -2.36 -6.42
CA ILE A 194 -12.18 -3.68 -6.80
C ILE A 194 -12.68 -4.08 -8.19
N ILE A 195 -13.99 -3.97 -8.43
CA ILE A 195 -14.58 -4.31 -9.73
C ILE A 195 -13.99 -3.46 -10.84
N TYR A 196 -13.84 -2.15 -10.60
CA TYR A 196 -13.16 -1.25 -11.52
C TYR A 196 -11.71 -1.68 -11.78
N GLY A 197 -10.94 -1.99 -10.73
CA GLY A 197 -9.55 -2.42 -10.85
C GLY A 197 -9.36 -3.74 -11.63
N LEU A 198 -10.37 -4.63 -11.64
CA LEU A 198 -10.28 -5.93 -12.31
C LEU A 198 -10.85 -5.92 -13.73
N LEU A 199 -11.99 -5.26 -13.94
CA LEU A 199 -12.80 -5.39 -15.15
C LEU A 199 -12.65 -4.22 -16.13
N GLU A 200 -12.03 -3.11 -15.72
CA GLU A 200 -11.85 -1.94 -16.58
C GLU A 200 -11.01 -2.29 -17.81
N LYS A 201 -11.49 -1.87 -18.98
CA LYS A 201 -10.81 -1.99 -20.27
C LYS A 201 -11.01 -0.68 -21.01
N ASP A 202 -9.92 -0.02 -21.36
CA ASP A 202 -9.95 1.17 -22.20
C ASP A 202 -10.24 0.81 -23.67
N VAL A 203 -9.59 -0.25 -24.14
CA VAL A 203 -9.59 -0.70 -25.53
C VAL A 203 -9.65 -2.22 -25.57
N SER A 204 -10.29 -2.80 -26.60
CA SER A 204 -10.36 -4.25 -26.80
C SER A 204 -8.98 -4.87 -27.06
N ALA A 205 -8.83 -6.16 -26.74
CA ALA A 205 -7.56 -6.87 -26.92
C ALA A 205 -7.08 -6.87 -28.37
N SER A 206 -7.99 -7.02 -29.34
CA SER A 206 -7.67 -7.00 -30.77
C SER A 206 -7.16 -5.63 -31.23
N LEU A 207 -7.79 -4.55 -30.75
CA LEU A 207 -7.39 -3.19 -31.12
C LEU A 207 -6.04 -2.81 -30.47
N SER A 208 -5.78 -3.27 -29.25
CA SER A 208 -4.47 -3.06 -28.60
C SER A 208 -3.32 -3.72 -29.38
N LYS A 209 -3.55 -4.93 -29.94
CA LYS A 209 -2.56 -5.60 -30.80
C LYS A 209 -2.40 -4.93 -32.15
N LYS A 210 -3.50 -4.43 -32.74
CA LYS A 210 -3.48 -3.73 -34.04
C LYS A 210 -2.70 -2.40 -33.97
N TYR A 211 -2.76 -1.70 -32.84
CA TYR A 211 -2.12 -0.40 -32.64
C TYR A 211 -1.15 -0.40 -31.45
N PRO A 212 0.07 -0.98 -31.61
CA PRO A 212 1.05 -1.07 -30.52
C PRO A 212 1.56 0.29 -30.04
N GLN A 213 1.35 1.37 -30.82
CA GLN A 213 1.69 2.74 -30.42
C GLN A 213 0.99 3.15 -29.11
N LEU A 214 -0.18 2.58 -28.81
CA LEU A 214 -0.89 2.81 -27.55
C LEU A 214 0.00 2.46 -26.34
N TYR A 215 0.82 1.42 -26.43
CA TYR A 215 1.71 1.01 -25.33
C TYR A 215 2.76 2.07 -24.96
N MET A 216 3.11 2.97 -25.89
CA MET A 216 4.08 4.04 -25.65
C MET A 216 3.65 5.01 -24.53
N GLU A 217 2.34 5.15 -24.29
CA GLU A 217 1.83 5.99 -23.19
C GLU A 217 2.23 5.46 -21.80
N GLY A 218 2.35 4.13 -21.65
CA GLY A 218 2.86 3.51 -20.43
C GLY A 218 4.36 3.76 -20.25
N ILE A 219 5.15 3.66 -21.33
CA ILE A 219 6.59 3.92 -21.31
C ILE A 219 6.90 5.39 -20.99
N ARG A 220 6.11 6.33 -21.51
CA ARG A 220 6.21 7.77 -21.23
C ARG A 220 5.65 8.16 -19.85
N ASN A 221 5.10 7.20 -19.10
CA ASN A 221 4.45 7.39 -17.82
C ASN A 221 3.41 8.53 -17.85
N SER A 222 2.63 8.63 -18.93
CA SER A 222 1.73 9.77 -19.16
C SER A 222 0.65 9.91 -18.08
N PHE A 223 0.20 8.79 -17.50
CA PHE A 223 -0.91 8.75 -16.53
C PHE A 223 -0.49 9.13 -15.11
N PHE A 224 0.79 9.01 -14.76
CA PHE A 224 1.33 9.37 -13.45
C PHE A 224 2.18 10.66 -13.50
N LYS A 225 1.97 11.51 -14.51
CA LYS A 225 2.58 12.85 -14.50
C LYS A 225 2.09 13.60 -13.28
N TRP A 226 3.01 14.26 -12.58
CA TRP A 226 2.71 14.99 -11.34
C TRP A 226 1.53 15.96 -11.47
N ARG A 227 1.36 16.61 -12.61
CA ARG A 227 0.22 17.49 -12.89
C ARG A 227 -1.12 16.78 -12.78
N LEU A 228 -1.24 15.58 -13.38
CA LEU A 228 -2.46 14.77 -13.30
C LEU A 228 -2.68 14.32 -11.86
N VAL A 229 -1.63 13.80 -11.21
CA VAL A 229 -1.70 13.35 -9.82
C VAL A 229 -2.12 14.47 -8.87
N ALA A 230 -1.68 15.71 -9.08
CA ALA A 230 -2.03 16.87 -8.24
C ALA A 230 -3.45 17.42 -8.48
N MET A 231 -4.01 17.27 -9.69
CA MET A 231 -5.37 17.73 -9.98
C MET A 231 -6.44 16.96 -9.19
N TRP A 232 -6.22 15.68 -8.88
CA TRP A 232 -7.18 14.85 -8.15
C TRP A 232 -7.36 15.25 -6.67
N PRO A 233 -6.28 15.46 -5.89
CA PRO A 233 -6.36 16.05 -4.56
C PRO A 233 -7.02 17.43 -4.55
N PHE A 234 -6.70 18.29 -5.52
CA PHE A 234 -7.34 19.60 -5.63
C PHE A 234 -8.86 19.48 -5.86
N SER A 235 -9.28 18.56 -6.72
CA SER A 235 -10.70 18.24 -6.92
C SER A 235 -11.36 17.67 -5.65
N ALA A 236 -10.65 16.87 -4.84
CA ALA A 236 -11.15 16.34 -3.58
C ALA A 236 -11.35 17.45 -2.54
N ILE A 237 -10.39 18.38 -2.42
CA ILE A 237 -10.48 19.56 -1.55
C ILE A 237 -11.73 20.37 -1.93
N PHE A 238 -11.87 20.72 -3.21
CA PHE A 238 -13.01 21.49 -3.70
C PHE A 238 -14.36 20.81 -3.41
N GLN A 239 -14.48 19.52 -3.66
CA GLN A 239 -15.72 18.80 -3.42
C GLN A 239 -16.02 18.59 -1.95
N SER A 240 -15.01 18.33 -1.11
CA SER A 240 -15.19 18.22 0.35
C SER A 240 -15.70 19.53 0.97
N LEU A 241 -15.21 20.68 0.48
CA LEU A 241 -15.72 22.00 0.88
C LEU A 241 -17.18 22.16 0.47
N ILE A 242 -17.52 21.82 -0.79
CA ILE A 242 -18.90 21.89 -1.27
C ILE A 242 -19.80 21.01 -0.41
N PHE A 243 -19.46 19.73 -0.18
CA PHE A 243 -20.31 18.84 0.61
C PHE A 243 -20.54 19.38 2.02
N TYR A 244 -19.48 19.85 2.67
CA TYR A 244 -19.57 20.38 4.02
C TYR A 244 -20.46 21.63 4.09
N TYR A 245 -20.18 22.65 3.28
CA TYR A 245 -20.93 23.90 3.29
C TYR A 245 -22.35 23.72 2.77
N PHE A 246 -22.55 22.96 1.70
CA PHE A 246 -23.88 22.68 1.14
C PHE A 246 -24.79 22.02 2.17
N VAL A 247 -24.29 21.01 2.89
CA VAL A 247 -25.11 20.29 3.88
C VAL A 247 -25.34 21.15 5.13
N THR A 248 -24.33 21.87 5.60
CA THR A 248 -24.48 22.77 6.76
C THR A 248 -25.48 23.89 6.47
N ASP A 249 -25.38 24.52 5.30
CA ASP A 249 -26.29 25.59 4.88
C ASP A 249 -27.72 25.08 4.71
N SER A 250 -27.90 23.97 3.96
CA SER A 250 -29.21 23.35 3.73
C SER A 250 -29.90 22.90 5.02
N THR A 251 -29.12 22.48 6.02
CA THR A 251 -29.66 21.94 7.27
C THR A 251 -29.84 23.01 8.35
N SER A 252 -29.13 24.16 8.25
CA SER A 252 -29.23 25.26 9.21
C SER A 252 -30.64 25.84 9.33
N THR A 253 -31.38 25.86 8.22
CA THR A 253 -32.77 26.32 8.15
C THR A 253 -33.76 25.16 7.99
N GLY A 254 -33.27 23.92 7.93
CA GLY A 254 -34.06 22.72 7.72
C GLY A 254 -34.86 22.37 8.97
N GLN A 255 -36.17 22.23 8.81
CA GLN A 255 -37.06 21.68 9.84
C GLN A 255 -37.60 20.33 9.36
N ASN A 256 -37.64 19.36 10.27
CA ASN A 256 -38.29 18.09 9.98
C ASN A 256 -39.80 18.30 9.79
N SER A 257 -40.51 17.34 9.20
CA SER A 257 -41.98 17.39 9.01
C SER A 257 -42.78 17.67 10.30
N SER A 258 -42.19 17.39 11.47
CA SER A 258 -42.74 17.69 12.79
C SER A 258 -42.26 19.02 13.41
N GLY A 259 -41.59 19.90 12.64
CA GLY A 259 -41.10 21.20 13.08
C GLY A 259 -39.85 21.19 13.96
N LYS A 260 -39.20 20.04 14.14
CA LYS A 260 -37.95 19.92 14.94
C LYS A 260 -36.72 20.27 14.10
N MET A 261 -35.73 20.92 14.73
CA MET A 261 -34.42 21.16 14.12
C MET A 261 -33.62 19.86 14.02
N PHE A 262 -32.77 19.76 13.00
CA PHE A 262 -31.87 18.62 12.81
C PHE A 262 -30.71 18.64 13.80
N GLY A 263 -30.40 17.48 14.38
CA GLY A 263 -29.23 17.31 15.24
C GLY A 263 -27.94 17.17 14.43
N LEU A 264 -26.79 17.25 15.12
CA LEU A 264 -25.48 17.04 14.50
C LEU A 264 -25.41 15.70 13.75
N TRP A 265 -25.90 14.62 14.36
CA TRP A 265 -25.88 13.28 13.75
C TRP A 265 -26.74 13.18 12.49
N ASP A 266 -27.84 13.94 12.42
CA ASP A 266 -28.68 14.00 11.23
C ASP A 266 -27.94 14.72 10.08
N VAL A 267 -27.35 15.88 10.37
CA VAL A 267 -26.51 16.66 9.44
C VAL A 267 -25.38 15.79 8.91
N SER A 268 -24.68 15.07 9.80
CA SER A 268 -23.57 14.19 9.45
C SER A 268 -23.98 13.01 8.59
N THR A 269 -25.17 12.44 8.83
CA THR A 269 -25.71 11.33 8.02
C THR A 269 -26.06 11.79 6.60
N VAL A 270 -26.60 13.01 6.46
CA VAL A 270 -26.85 13.64 5.15
C VAL A 270 -25.52 13.90 4.42
N ALA A 271 -24.53 14.48 5.10
CA ALA A 271 -23.20 14.72 4.52
C ALA A 271 -22.52 13.43 4.07
N PHE A 272 -22.58 12.38 4.89
CA PHE A 272 -22.02 11.08 4.53
C PHE A 272 -22.74 10.46 3.31
N THR A 273 -24.06 10.64 3.20
CA THR A 273 -24.83 10.19 2.03
C THR A 273 -24.40 10.90 0.77
N CYS A 274 -24.24 12.22 0.81
CA CYS A 274 -23.73 12.99 -0.33
C CYS A 274 -22.36 12.49 -0.77
N ILE A 275 -21.47 12.18 0.18
CA ILE A 275 -20.14 11.63 -0.13
C ILE A 275 -20.25 10.25 -0.76
N VAL A 276 -20.91 9.28 -0.11
CA VAL A 276 -21.01 7.90 -0.58
C VAL A 276 -21.63 7.85 -1.98
N VAL A 277 -22.70 8.59 -2.23
CA VAL A 277 -23.35 8.65 -3.54
C VAL A 277 -22.41 9.30 -4.56
N THR A 278 -21.80 10.43 -4.24
CA THR A 278 -20.97 11.15 -5.21
C THR A 278 -19.69 10.41 -5.55
N VAL A 279 -18.99 9.80 -4.58
CA VAL A 279 -17.76 9.04 -4.89
C VAL A 279 -18.08 7.84 -5.77
N ASN A 280 -19.15 7.10 -5.46
CA ASN A 280 -19.57 5.94 -6.25
C ASN A 280 -20.01 6.34 -7.67
N LEU A 281 -20.76 7.45 -7.80
CA LEU A 281 -21.13 7.98 -9.11
C LEU A 281 -19.90 8.51 -9.89
N ARG A 282 -18.95 9.16 -9.20
CA ARG A 282 -17.69 9.64 -9.79
C ARG A 282 -16.86 8.49 -10.34
N LEU A 283 -16.82 7.36 -9.64
CA LEU A 283 -16.17 6.15 -10.15
C LEU A 283 -16.84 5.66 -11.42
N LEU A 284 -18.19 5.62 -11.44
CA LEU A 284 -18.94 5.21 -12.62
C LEU A 284 -18.66 6.14 -13.81
N MET A 285 -18.55 7.46 -13.61
CA MET A 285 -18.17 8.40 -14.69
C MET A 285 -16.74 8.19 -15.20
N MET A 286 -15.85 7.59 -14.39
CA MET A 286 -14.44 7.37 -14.73
C MET A 286 -14.23 6.10 -15.60
N CYS A 287 -15.21 5.18 -15.61
CA CYS A 287 -15.07 3.94 -16.39
C CYS A 287 -15.20 4.21 -17.89
N ASN A 288 -14.30 3.62 -18.65
CA ASN A 288 -14.36 3.65 -20.11
C ASN A 288 -15.26 2.54 -20.65
N SER A 289 -15.33 1.40 -19.95
CA SER A 289 -16.12 0.24 -20.36
C SER A 289 -17.12 -0.15 -19.29
N MET A 290 -18.38 0.22 -19.49
CA MET A 290 -19.47 -0.15 -18.59
C MET A 290 -19.87 -1.61 -18.81
N THR A 291 -19.63 -2.44 -17.80
CA THR A 291 -20.17 -3.81 -17.74
C THR A 291 -21.29 -3.90 -16.71
N ARG A 292 -22.14 -4.92 -16.80
CA ARG A 292 -23.21 -5.18 -15.81
C ARG A 292 -22.70 -5.19 -14.37
N TRP A 293 -21.49 -5.72 -14.14
CA TRP A 293 -20.85 -5.78 -12.83
C TRP A 293 -20.54 -4.40 -12.24
N HIS A 294 -20.22 -3.39 -13.05
CA HIS A 294 -19.99 -2.04 -12.55
C HIS A 294 -21.28 -1.43 -12.01
N TYR A 295 -22.40 -1.58 -12.73
CA TYR A 295 -23.71 -1.10 -12.27
C TYR A 295 -24.20 -1.84 -11.03
N ILE A 296 -24.06 -3.16 -10.99
CA ILE A 296 -24.44 -3.97 -9.83
C ILE A 296 -23.60 -3.59 -8.61
N SER A 297 -22.30 -3.36 -8.81
CA SER A 297 -21.38 -2.98 -7.73
C SER A 297 -21.70 -1.59 -7.15
N VAL A 298 -21.79 -0.58 -8.01
CA VAL A 298 -22.12 0.80 -7.61
C VAL A 298 -23.52 0.88 -7.01
N GLY A 299 -24.51 0.27 -7.66
CA GLY A 299 -25.88 0.20 -7.16
C GLY A 299 -25.97 -0.56 -5.84
N GLY A 300 -25.27 -1.69 -5.72
CA GLY A 300 -25.19 -2.48 -4.50
C GLY A 300 -24.57 -1.71 -3.33
N SER A 301 -23.51 -0.94 -3.56
CA SER A 301 -22.90 -0.10 -2.51
C SER A 301 -23.83 1.03 -2.05
N VAL A 302 -24.57 1.67 -2.96
CA VAL A 302 -25.56 2.70 -2.61
C VAL A 302 -26.77 2.07 -1.91
N LEU A 303 -27.25 0.91 -2.37
CA LEU A 303 -28.32 0.17 -1.71
C LEU A 303 -27.91 -0.32 -0.32
N ALA A 304 -26.66 -0.74 -0.12
CA ALA A 304 -26.16 -1.13 1.20
C ALA A 304 -26.14 0.06 2.17
N TRP A 305 -25.82 1.26 1.69
CA TRP A 305 -25.94 2.48 2.47
C TRP A 305 -27.39 2.81 2.82
N ILE A 306 -28.31 2.74 1.84
CA ILE A 306 -29.75 2.98 2.06
C ILE A 306 -30.35 1.93 3.00
N GLN A 307 -29.98 0.66 2.86
CA GLN A 307 -30.43 -0.40 3.75
C GLN A 307 -30.01 -0.12 5.20
N ARG A 308 -28.81 0.43 5.42
CA ARG A 308 -28.34 0.80 6.76
C ARG A 308 -29.15 1.95 7.38
N TRP A 309 -29.79 2.80 6.59
CA TRP A 309 -30.75 3.79 7.09
C TRP A 309 -32.01 3.12 7.65
N PHE A 310 -32.52 2.09 6.97
CA PHE A 310 -33.77 1.40 7.35
C PHE A 310 -33.58 0.38 8.49
N PHE A 311 -32.37 -0.14 8.67
CA PHE A 311 -32.05 -1.09 9.74
C PHE A 311 -31.04 -0.51 10.71
N PRO A 312 -31.48 0.38 11.59
CA PRO A 312 -30.58 1.04 12.52
C PRO A 312 -30.54 0.31 13.88
N TYR A 313 -30.56 -1.03 13.84
CA TYR A 313 -30.70 -1.92 14.99
C TYR A 313 -29.72 -1.65 16.14
N ASP A 314 -28.59 -0.98 15.89
CA ASP A 314 -27.61 -0.66 16.93
C ASP A 314 -28.06 0.46 17.89
N TYR A 315 -28.84 1.46 17.46
CA TYR A 315 -29.22 2.55 18.38
C TYR A 315 -30.24 2.10 19.42
N GLN A 316 -31.13 1.18 19.04
CA GLN A 316 -32.18 0.69 19.93
C GLN A 316 -31.60 -0.30 20.94
N ILE A 317 -30.67 -1.17 20.52
CA ILE A 317 -30.05 -2.15 21.42
C ILE A 317 -29.15 -1.45 22.46
N VAL A 318 -28.37 -0.43 22.08
CA VAL A 318 -27.55 0.33 23.04
C VAL A 318 -28.42 1.12 24.02
N GLN A 319 -29.52 1.72 23.56
CA GLN A 319 -30.48 2.38 24.44
C GLN A 319 -31.21 1.38 25.35
N GLU A 320 -31.55 0.18 24.87
CA GLU A 320 -32.19 -0.88 25.65
C GLU A 320 -31.23 -1.49 26.70
N ILE A 321 -29.93 -1.60 26.38
CA ILE A 321 -28.89 -2.06 27.32
C ILE A 321 -28.69 -1.06 28.47
N HIS A 322 -28.75 0.25 28.19
CA HIS A 322 -28.64 1.31 29.20
C HIS A 322 -29.97 1.73 29.83
N ARG A 323 -31.12 1.21 29.35
CA ARG A 323 -32.46 1.52 29.88
C ARG A 323 -32.64 1.16 31.35
N ASN A 324 -31.85 0.19 31.83
CA ASN A 324 -31.88 -0.30 33.21
C ASN A 324 -30.68 0.14 34.05
N GLU A 325 -29.77 0.97 33.51
CA GLU A 325 -28.80 1.65 34.37
C GLU A 325 -29.54 2.76 35.13
N PRO A 326 -29.58 2.72 36.47
CA PRO A 326 -30.21 3.79 37.21
C PRO A 326 -29.45 5.08 36.94
N ASP A 327 -30.17 6.15 36.58
CA ASP A 327 -29.65 7.50 36.51
C ASP A 327 -29.11 7.92 37.89
N ASP A 328 -27.87 7.55 38.22
CA ASP A 328 -27.19 7.98 39.45
C ASP A 328 -27.00 9.51 39.49
N TYR A 329 -27.21 10.19 38.36
CA TYR A 329 -27.29 11.65 38.26
C TYR A 329 -28.49 12.26 38.98
N LEU A 330 -29.63 11.55 39.08
CA LEU A 330 -30.79 12.07 39.82
C LEU A 330 -30.59 12.01 41.34
N ARG A 331 -29.75 11.09 41.84
CA ARG A 331 -29.33 11.07 43.25
C ARG A 331 -28.29 12.16 43.55
N ALA A 332 -27.42 12.49 42.60
CA ALA A 332 -26.44 13.55 42.75
C ALA A 332 -27.06 14.97 42.66
N GLY A 333 -28.15 15.15 41.91
CA GLY A 333 -28.87 16.43 41.80
C GLY A 333 -29.77 16.77 43.01
N GLY A 334 -30.10 15.78 43.84
CA GLY A 334 -30.91 15.97 45.05
C GLY A 334 -30.12 16.40 46.30
N LEU A 335 -28.78 16.46 46.21
CA LEU A 335 -27.88 16.81 47.32
C LEU A 335 -27.24 18.18 47.10
N VAL A 336 -28.07 19.20 46.86
CA VAL A 336 -27.68 20.60 46.99
C VAL A 336 -28.65 21.25 47.97
N ILE A 337 -28.08 21.94 48.96
CA ILE A 337 -28.71 22.59 50.13
C ILE A 337 -28.80 21.68 51.37
N SER A 338 -27.65 21.15 51.82
CA SER A 338 -27.31 21.28 53.23
C SER A 338 -25.81 21.51 53.36
N SER A 339 -25.45 22.69 53.85
CA SER A 339 -24.09 23.17 54.02
C SER A 339 -23.37 22.41 55.14
N ARG A 340 -22.56 21.41 54.76
CA ARG A 340 -21.32 20.88 55.38
C ARG A 340 -21.22 19.39 55.06
N LEU A 341 -20.61 19.04 53.92
CA LEU A 341 -20.19 17.65 53.70
C LEU A 341 -18.98 17.34 54.58
N THR A 342 -18.99 16.17 55.21
CA THR A 342 -17.81 15.65 55.91
C THR A 342 -16.72 15.25 54.90
N PRO A 343 -15.42 15.29 55.26
CA PRO A 343 -14.32 15.03 54.32
C PRO A 343 -14.40 13.65 53.65
N ASP A 344 -14.99 12.66 54.31
CA ASP A 344 -15.17 11.30 53.74
C ASP A 344 -16.32 11.22 52.72
N GLU A 345 -17.37 12.02 52.88
CA GLU A 345 -18.48 12.11 51.92
C GLU A 345 -18.07 12.87 50.65
N ALA A 346 -17.28 13.94 50.80
CA ALA A 346 -16.69 14.65 49.66
C ALA A 346 -15.75 13.74 48.85
N ARG A 347 -15.01 12.86 49.53
CA ARG A 347 -14.12 11.89 48.89
C ARG A 347 -14.91 10.80 48.16
N SER A 348 -16.00 10.30 48.74
CA SER A 348 -16.89 9.34 48.07
C SER A 348 -17.59 9.94 46.86
N PHE A 349 -18.00 11.21 46.94
CA PHE A 349 -18.59 11.94 45.81
C PHE A 349 -17.58 12.19 44.68
N ALA A 350 -16.32 12.51 45.02
CA ALA A 350 -15.25 12.62 44.03
C ALA A 350 -14.93 11.28 43.36
N ILE A 351 -14.97 10.17 44.12
CA ILE A 351 -14.79 8.81 43.58
C ILE A 351 -15.96 8.39 42.68
N SER A 352 -17.19 8.79 42.98
CA SER A 352 -18.34 8.50 42.11
C SER A 352 -18.35 9.28 40.80
N GLN A 353 -17.59 10.37 40.70
CA GLN A 353 -17.39 11.12 39.44
C GLN A 353 -16.26 10.56 38.56
N LEU A 354 -15.50 9.56 39.02
CA LEU A 354 -14.47 8.91 38.20
C LEU A 354 -15.14 7.91 37.23
N PRO A 355 -14.72 7.88 35.95
CA PRO A 355 -15.26 6.92 34.99
C PRO A 355 -14.95 5.50 35.45
N ARG A 356 -16.00 4.71 35.71
CA ARG A 356 -15.87 3.29 36.07
C ARG A 356 -15.53 2.48 34.81
N GLU A 357 -14.45 1.70 34.86
CA GLU A 357 -14.17 0.67 33.85
C GLU A 357 -15.29 -0.39 33.86
N THR A 358 -16.19 -0.34 32.88
CA THR A 358 -17.11 -1.44 32.57
C THR A 358 -16.49 -2.34 31.50
N SER A 359 -15.45 -3.08 31.87
CA SER A 359 -14.96 -4.17 31.03
C SER A 359 -15.94 -5.34 31.06
N LYS A 360 -16.92 -5.35 30.14
CA LYS A 360 -17.51 -6.59 29.65
C LYS A 360 -16.83 -6.96 28.34
N HIS A 361 -16.12 -8.08 28.39
CA HIS A 361 -15.48 -8.77 27.28
C HIS A 361 -16.25 -8.63 25.95
N THR A 362 -15.68 -7.89 25.01
CA THR A 362 -15.82 -8.18 23.59
C THR A 362 -14.41 -8.38 23.05
N GLY A 363 -14.18 -9.57 22.47
CA GLY A 363 -12.86 -9.95 21.96
C GLY A 363 -12.39 -8.97 20.90
N PHE A 364 -11.07 -8.72 20.89
CA PHE A 364 -10.32 -7.76 20.07
C PHE A 364 -10.20 -6.34 20.66
N ALA A 365 -9.36 -6.22 21.69
CA ALA A 365 -8.65 -4.98 21.96
C ALA A 365 -7.15 -5.28 22.20
N PHE A 366 -6.29 -4.54 21.50
CA PHE A 366 -4.87 -4.46 21.75
C PHE A 366 -4.68 -3.70 23.08
N ASP A 367 -4.40 -4.42 24.17
CA ASP A 367 -4.06 -3.82 25.46
C ASP A 367 -2.71 -3.08 25.35
N SER A 368 -2.77 -1.75 25.28
CA SER A 368 -1.60 -0.90 25.56
C SER A 368 -1.37 -0.85 27.08
N PRO A 369 -0.12 -0.91 27.56
CA PRO A 369 0.16 -1.06 28.98
C PRO A 369 -0.16 0.22 29.76
N GLY A 370 -0.94 0.02 30.83
CA GLY A 370 -1.03 0.83 32.06
C GLY A 370 -0.59 2.28 31.97
N TYR A 371 -1.54 3.17 31.64
CA TYR A 371 -1.41 4.57 31.99
C TYR A 371 -1.81 4.74 33.46
N GLU A 372 -0.82 4.94 34.34
CA GLU A 372 -1.11 5.54 35.63
C GLU A 372 -1.65 6.95 35.35
N SER A 373 -2.89 7.23 35.77
CA SER A 373 -3.43 8.58 35.67
C SER A 373 -2.56 9.51 36.51
N PHE A 374 -1.79 10.38 35.87
CA PHE A 374 -0.86 11.35 36.47
C PHE A 374 -1.48 12.14 37.65
N PHE A 375 -2.79 12.39 37.57
CA PHE A 375 -3.57 13.08 38.60
C PHE A 375 -3.82 12.26 39.87
N ALA A 376 -3.88 10.92 39.80
CA ALA A 376 -4.07 10.05 40.96
C ALA A 376 -2.77 9.91 41.78
N ALA A 377 -1.62 9.90 41.11
CA ALA A 377 -0.30 9.86 41.76
C ALA A 377 0.00 11.16 42.52
N GLN A 378 -0.40 12.32 42.00
CA GLN A 378 -0.27 13.62 42.68
C GLN A 378 -1.11 13.73 43.96
N GLN A 379 -2.19 12.95 44.08
CA GLN A 379 -3.05 12.91 45.25
C GLN A 379 -2.66 11.80 46.26
N GLY A 380 -1.52 11.13 46.05
CA GLY A 380 -0.95 10.16 46.99
C GLY A 380 -1.72 8.83 47.08
N VAL A 381 -2.60 8.54 46.11
CA VAL A 381 -3.38 7.30 46.08
C VAL A 381 -2.69 6.31 45.14
N TYR A 382 -2.01 5.34 45.73
CA TYR A 382 -1.37 4.23 45.00
C TYR A 382 -2.29 3.00 44.99
N VAL A 383 -2.48 2.39 43.82
CA VAL A 383 -3.23 1.15 43.68
C VAL A 383 -2.34 -0.01 44.17
N PRO A 384 -2.83 -0.94 45.02
CA PRO A 384 -2.05 -2.08 45.45
C PRO A 384 -1.72 -2.98 44.26
N GLN A 385 -0.44 -3.34 44.12
CA GLN A 385 0.03 -4.20 43.03
C GLN A 385 -0.67 -5.57 43.09
N LYS A 386 -1.27 -5.99 41.98
CA LYS A 386 -1.88 -7.33 41.90
C LYS A 386 -0.78 -8.38 41.73
N ALA A 387 -0.97 -9.56 42.34
CA ALA A 387 0.03 -10.62 42.39
C ALA A 387 0.58 -11.09 41.01
N TRP A 388 -0.18 -10.88 39.93
CA TRP A 388 0.24 -11.24 38.57
C TRP A 388 1.26 -10.26 37.95
N ASP A 389 1.42 -9.05 38.51
CA ASP A 389 2.47 -8.09 38.10
C ASP A 389 3.87 -8.49 38.60
N VAL A 390 3.94 -9.32 39.64
CA VAL A 390 5.20 -9.86 40.19
C VAL A 390 5.72 -11.01 39.34
N VAL A 391 4.83 -11.88 38.86
CA VAL A 391 5.18 -13.03 38.00
C VAL A 391 5.65 -12.56 36.62
N ARG A 392 5.04 -11.50 36.07
CA ARG A 392 5.44 -10.94 34.76
C ARG A 392 6.79 -10.20 34.82
N ARG A 393 7.11 -9.54 35.93
CA ARG A 393 8.43 -8.92 36.16
C ARG A 393 9.53 -9.95 36.44
N ALA A 394 9.20 -11.07 37.10
CA ALA A 394 10.14 -12.19 37.26
C ALA A 394 10.49 -12.86 35.91
N SER A 395 9.52 -12.94 34.99
CA SER A 395 9.72 -13.46 33.62
C SER A 395 10.51 -12.53 32.69
N MET A 396 10.65 -11.24 33.06
CA MET A 396 11.28 -10.20 32.24
C MET A 396 12.65 -9.75 32.80
N ARG A 397 13.31 -10.55 33.64
CA ARG A 397 14.74 -10.38 33.91
C ARG A 397 15.55 -11.04 32.81
N SER A 398 16.24 -10.21 32.03
CA SER A 398 17.28 -10.62 31.10
C SER A 398 18.30 -11.53 31.80
N LYS A 399 18.75 -12.60 31.12
CA LYS A 399 19.97 -13.34 31.48
C LYS A 399 21.07 -12.34 31.86
N ALA A 400 21.43 -12.29 33.13
CA ALA A 400 22.61 -11.58 33.58
C ALA A 400 23.84 -12.28 32.98
N LYS A 401 24.73 -11.50 32.36
CA LYS A 401 26.08 -11.92 32.00
C LYS A 401 26.76 -12.47 33.25
N ALA A 402 27.04 -13.76 33.26
CA ALA A 402 27.90 -14.36 34.28
C ALA A 402 29.34 -13.85 34.06
N THR A 403 29.79 -12.97 34.95
CA THR A 403 31.21 -12.66 35.15
C THR A 403 31.86 -13.84 35.87
N LEU A 404 32.74 -14.58 35.18
CA LEU A 404 33.67 -15.53 35.77
C LEU A 404 34.94 -14.81 36.23
N PRO A 405 35.50 -15.10 37.42
CA PRO A 405 36.78 -14.55 37.88
C PRO A 405 37.97 -15.31 37.24
N PRO A 406 39.19 -14.74 37.29
CA PRO A 406 40.30 -15.19 36.46
C PRO A 406 41.08 -16.33 37.13
N ARG A 407 41.67 -17.22 36.32
CA ARG A 407 42.94 -17.91 36.59
C ARG A 407 43.43 -18.67 35.35
N ASP A 408 44.51 -18.14 34.81
CA ASP A 408 45.75 -18.83 34.45
C ASP A 408 45.75 -20.15 33.66
N GLN A 409 46.62 -20.09 32.64
CA GLN A 409 47.51 -21.14 32.14
C GLN A 409 47.03 -22.06 31.01
N CYS A 410 47.69 -21.83 29.89
CA CYS A 410 48.50 -22.82 29.15
C CYS A 410 47.82 -23.68 28.09
N LEU A 411 48.34 -23.45 26.87
CA LEU A 411 48.81 -24.47 25.91
C LEU A 411 47.70 -25.34 25.29
N SER A 412 47.75 -25.76 24.03
CA SER A 412 48.54 -25.53 22.84
C SER A 412 48.01 -26.58 21.85
N HIS A 413 48.15 -26.34 20.53
CA HIS A 413 48.21 -27.39 19.50
C HIS A 413 46.92 -28.21 19.25
N ARG A 414 46.63 -28.82 18.10
CA ARG A 414 46.99 -28.75 16.66
C ARG A 414 46.45 -30.08 16.08
N ILE A 415 45.82 -30.06 14.89
CA ILE A 415 45.77 -31.17 13.89
C ILE A 415 44.90 -32.39 14.38
N SER A 416 44.17 -33.21 13.62
CA SER A 416 44.25 -33.71 12.23
C SER A 416 42.98 -34.48 11.83
N HIS A 417 42.78 -34.60 10.52
CA HIS A 417 41.96 -35.56 9.77
C HIS A 417 42.04 -37.03 10.23
N VAL A 418 41.09 -37.89 9.78
CA VAL A 418 41.32 -39.11 8.96
C VAL A 418 39.98 -39.79 8.54
N HIS A 419 39.96 -40.31 7.30
CA HIS A 419 38.99 -41.20 6.61
C HIS A 419 38.78 -42.55 7.39
N GLU A 420 37.83 -43.47 7.15
CA GLU A 420 37.58 -44.27 5.94
C GLU A 420 36.50 -45.38 6.21
N ASN A 421 35.66 -45.66 5.19
CA ASN A 421 34.94 -46.88 4.73
C ASN A 421 34.56 -48.12 5.61
N GLN A 422 33.25 -48.50 5.48
CA GLN A 422 32.62 -49.83 5.19
C GLN A 422 32.90 -51.09 6.08
N PRO A 423 32.20 -52.26 5.95
CA PRO A 423 31.09 -52.69 5.06
C PRO A 423 29.89 -53.43 5.74
N PHE A 424 28.95 -53.88 4.90
CA PHE A 424 27.79 -54.79 5.11
C PHE A 424 28.11 -56.17 5.75
N PRO A 425 27.06 -56.89 6.20
CA PRO A 425 26.88 -58.26 5.71
C PRO A 425 25.43 -58.63 5.29
N GLU A 426 25.38 -59.68 4.48
CA GLU A 426 24.25 -60.36 3.83
C GLU A 426 23.38 -61.19 4.79
N LEU A 427 22.13 -61.41 4.38
CA LEU A 427 21.39 -62.67 4.48
C LEU A 427 20.35 -62.74 3.36
#